data_AF-A0A522DXJ4-F1
#
_entry.id   AF-A0A522DXJ4-F1
#
_cell.length_a   1.000
_cell.length_b   1.000
_cell.length_c   1.000
_cell.angle_alpha   90.00
_cell.angle_beta   90.00
_cell.angle_gamma   90.00
#
_symmetry.space_group_name_H-M   'P 1'
#
loop_
_entity.id
_entity.type
_entity.pdbx_description
1 polymer ?
#
loop_
_entity_poly.entity_id
_entity_poly.type
_entity_poly.pdbx_seq_one_letter_code
_entity_poly.pdbx_strand_id
1 'polypeptide(L)' 'FVDEGERVEITHKATSRMTFANGAVRAAVWLQDKANGLYDMEDVLGLKGY' A
#
# COMPACT_ATOMS: atom_id res chain seq x y z
N PHE A 1 -18.72 -4.22 3.37
CA PHE A 1 -19.60 -4.27 4.56
C PHE A 1 -21.02 -3.95 4.11
N VAL A 2 -22.00 -4.68 4.63
CA VAL A 2 -23.42 -4.46 4.32
C VAL A 2 -24.19 -4.59 5.62
N ASP A 3 -25.02 -3.61 5.92
CA ASP A 3 -25.98 -3.59 7.03
C ASP A 3 -27.32 -3.00 6.55
N GLU A 4 -28.36 -3.05 7.37
CA GLU A 4 -29.70 -2.59 7.00
C GLU A 4 -29.70 -1.07 6.70
N GLY A 5 -29.79 -0.71 5.41
CA GLY A 5 -29.77 0.68 4.96
C GLY A 5 -28.38 1.23 4.59
N GLU A 6 -27.30 0.46 4.75
CA GLU A 6 -25.97 0.90 4.34
C GLU A 6 -25.13 -0.18 3.62
N ARG A 7 -24.29 0.28 2.69
CA ARG A 7 -23.34 -0.55 1.96
C ARG A 7 -22.02 0.20 1.81
N VAL A 8 -20.95 -0.37 2.34
CA VAL A 8 -19.58 0.15 2.20
C VAL A 8 -18.77 -0.81 1.33
N GLU A 9 -18.27 -0.29 0.21
CA GLU A 9 -17.41 -1.02 -0.72
C GLU A 9 -16.07 -0.32 -0.93
N ILE A 10 -15.00 -1.12 -0.91
CA ILE A 10 -13.66 -0.69 -1.30
C ILE A 10 -13.23 -1.61 -2.44
N THR A 11 -13.04 -1.03 -3.63
CA THR A 11 -12.61 -1.77 -4.83
C THR A 11 -11.38 -1.09 -5.42
N HIS A 12 -10.32 -1.86 -5.64
CA HIS A 12 -9.17 -1.44 -6.41
C HIS A 12 -9.13 -2.19 -7.74
N LYS A 13 -9.01 -1.45 -8.86
CA LYS A 13 -8.90 -2.02 -10.21
C LYS A 13 -7.58 -1.61 -10.83
N ALA A 14 -6.71 -2.60 -11.09
CA ALA A 14 -5.45 -2.38 -11.80
C ALA A 14 -5.65 -2.63 -13.30
N THR A 15 -5.39 -1.61 -14.12
CA THR A 15 -5.46 -1.70 -15.59
C THR A 15 -4.15 -2.18 -16.22
N SER A 16 -3.05 -2.16 -15.46
CA SER A 16 -1.74 -2.65 -15.89
C SER A 16 -0.86 -3.03 -14.69
N ARG A 17 0.26 -3.70 -14.98
CA ARG A 17 1.28 -4.04 -13.96
C ARG A 17 2.09 -2.83 -13.49
N MET A 18 1.95 -1.67 -14.13
CA MET A 18 2.71 -0.46 -13.78
C MET A 18 2.44 0.02 -12.35
N THR A 19 1.24 -0.25 -11.81
CA THR A 19 0.94 0.05 -10.39
C THR A 19 1.94 -0.61 -9.44
N PHE A 20 2.32 -1.86 -9.70
CA PHE A 20 3.27 -2.58 -8.85
C PHE A 20 4.69 -2.07 -9.04
N ALA A 21 5.09 -1.77 -10.30
CA ALA A 21 6.39 -1.19 -10.59
C ALA A 21 6.58 0.17 -9.90
N ASN A 22 5.55 1.02 -9.95
CA ASN A 22 5.56 2.31 -9.26
C ASN A 22 5.67 2.13 -7.73
N GLY A 23 4.98 1.14 -7.17
CA GLY A 23 5.11 0.78 -5.75
C GLY A 23 6.53 0.33 -5.37
N ALA A 24 7.17 -0.50 -6.21
CA ALA A 24 8.54 -0.94 -5.99
C ALA A 24 9.55 0.22 -6.08
N VAL A 25 9.39 1.12 -7.06
CA VAL A 25 10.23 2.33 -7.17
C VAL A 25 10.04 3.24 -5.96
N ARG A 26 8.80 3.42 -5.49
CA ARG A 26 8.51 4.17 -4.26
C ARG A 26 9.20 3.56 -3.05
N ALA A 27 9.14 2.25 -2.88
CA ALA A 27 9.83 1.54 -1.80
C ALA A 27 11.36 1.73 -1.88
N ALA A 28 11.93 1.68 -3.08
CA ALA A 28 13.35 1.91 -3.30
C ALA A 28 13.80 3.32 -2.89
N VAL A 29 13.02 4.35 -3.24
CA VAL A 29 13.30 5.73 -2.80
C VAL A 29 13.14 5.87 -1.28
N TRP A 30 12.08 5.27 -0.71
CA TRP A 30 11.83 5.32 0.74
C TRP A 30 12.95 4.66 1.57
N LEU A 31 13.59 3.61 1.04
CA LEU A 31 14.69 2.90 1.70
C LEU A 31 15.96 3.73 1.89
N GLN A 32 16.12 4.85 1.17
CA GLN A 32 17.34 5.68 1.20
C GLN A 32 17.76 6.10 2.62
N ASP A 33 16.78 6.34 3.51
CA ASP A 33 17.01 6.83 4.87
C ASP A 33 16.57 5.82 5.95
N LYS A 34 16.64 4.52 5.65
CA LYS A 34 16.19 3.45 6.57
C LYS A 34 17.36 2.63 7.08
N ALA A 35 17.24 2.21 8.34
CA ALA A 35 18.17 1.28 8.94
C ALA A 35 18.07 -0.10 8.27
N ASN A 36 19.04 -0.97 8.55
CA ASN A 36 18.94 -2.36 8.09
C ASN A 36 17.76 -3.04 8.78
N GLY A 37 16.91 -3.71 7.99
CA GLY A 37 15.72 -4.39 8.48
C GLY A 37 14.93 -5.04 7.36
N LEU A 38 13.91 -5.81 7.74
CA LEU A 38 12.91 -6.32 6.80
C LEU A 38 11.70 -5.39 6.85
N TYR A 39 11.34 -4.85 5.69
CA TYR A 39 10.24 -3.90 5.54
C TYR A 39 9.22 -4.41 4.54
N ASP A 40 7.97 -3.98 4.71
CA ASP A 40 6.85 -4.25 3.81
C ASP A 40 6.23 -2.93 3.29
N MET A 41 5.14 -3.03 2.53
CA MET A 41 4.46 -1.85 2.00
C MET A 41 3.68 -1.08 3.07
N GLU A 42 3.35 -1.66 4.22
CA GLU A 42 2.75 -0.91 5.33
C GLU A 42 3.78 0.04 5.95
N ASP A 43 5.05 -0.37 6.03
CA ASP A 43 6.16 0.52 6.43
C ASP A 43 6.35 1.67 5.43
N VAL A 44 6.39 1.34 4.13
CA VAL A 44 6.58 2.31 3.04
C VAL A 44 5.42 3.31 2.97
N LEU A 45 4.19 2.86 3.27
CA LEU A 45 2.99 3.68 3.25
C LEU A 45 2.68 4.34 4.60
N GLY A 46 3.39 3.99 5.67
CA GLY A 46 3.15 4.51 7.03
C GLY A 46 1.81 4.07 7.63
N LEU A 47 1.38 2.84 7.32
CA LEU A 47 0.06 2.31 7.71
C LEU A 47 0.09 1.37 8.92
N LYS A 48 1.29 1.03 9.44
CA LYS A 48 1.38 0.21 10.67
C LYS A 48 0.81 0.94 11.87
N GLY A 49 -0.11 0.29 12.58
CA GLY A 49 -0.70 0.79 13.83
C GLY A 49 -1.99 1.61 13.67
N TYR A 50 -2.58 1.63 12.47
CA TYR A 50 -3.99 1.99 12.27
C TYR A 50 -4.90 0.77 12.44
#